data_AF-A0A934TW98-F1
#
_entry.id   AF-A0A934TW98-F1
#
_cell.length_a   1.000
_cell.length_b   1.000
_cell.length_c   1.000
_cell.angle_alpha   90.00
_cell.angle_beta   90.00
_cell.angle_gamma   90.00
#
_symmetry.space_group_name_H-M   'P 1'
#
loop_
_entity.id
_entity.type
_entity.pdbx_description
1 polymer ?
#
loop_
_entity_poly.entity_id
_entity_poly.type
_entity_poly.pdbx_seq_one_letter_code
_entity_poly.pdbx_strand_id
1 'polypeptide(L)'
;MRRLLSLAMLLAAIAGTPVARAMEFHRVDDVLVMSGPVDDGDLVRLRDALARGPRPALVLLDDSPGGDLWVGYQLANVIRQQGLPTAVSGKCESACGLVFLGGSPRAFSDGRDIARTMVGLHGAHAIGSFRPLPELGPRMAWVIKTSTDRKYPADLLERTVYPRHAEDMVYAFFPGRYPASAKARGVVECKKQPDAKFQCDMLDGLDALGIGIVTTAELLRLPEDVKDLLEELEPAPAASQ
;
A
#
# COMPACT_ATOMS: atom_id res chain seq x y z
N MET A 1 -40.28 -56.89 4.83
CA MET A 1 -39.10 -56.03 4.98
C MET A 1 -38.37 -55.93 3.65
N ARG A 2 -38.44 -54.80 2.93
CA ARG A 2 -37.47 -54.42 1.89
C ARG A 2 -37.55 -52.90 1.70
N ARG A 3 -36.42 -52.25 1.93
CA ARG A 3 -36.25 -50.83 2.24
C ARG A 3 -36.33 -49.99 0.95
N LEU A 4 -37.10 -48.90 0.98
CA LEU A 4 -37.03 -47.80 0.02
C LEU A 4 -35.69 -47.08 0.23
N LEU A 5 -34.83 -47.06 -0.79
CA LEU A 5 -33.59 -46.27 -0.81
C LEU A 5 -33.92 -44.89 -1.40
N SER A 6 -34.02 -43.89 -0.52
CA SER A 6 -34.14 -42.48 -0.90
C SER A 6 -32.83 -41.99 -1.50
N LEU A 7 -32.87 -41.55 -2.76
CA LEU A 7 -31.74 -40.93 -3.44
C LEU A 7 -31.63 -39.46 -2.95
N ALA A 8 -30.73 -39.20 -2.02
CA ALA A 8 -30.42 -37.84 -1.58
C ALA A 8 -29.55 -37.15 -2.65
N MET A 9 -30.10 -36.14 -3.30
CA MET A 9 -29.38 -35.26 -4.22
C MET A 9 -28.49 -34.33 -3.39
N LEU A 10 -27.17 -34.57 -3.41
CA LEU A 10 -26.19 -33.69 -2.79
C LEU A 10 -26.06 -32.42 -3.65
N LEU A 11 -26.60 -31.28 -3.20
CA LEU A 11 -26.21 -29.98 -3.72
C LEU A 11 -24.77 -29.70 -3.26
N ALA A 12 -23.80 -29.81 -4.16
CA ALA A 12 -22.45 -29.34 -3.90
C ALA A 12 -22.45 -27.80 -3.92
N ALA A 13 -22.31 -27.19 -2.73
CA ALA A 13 -22.05 -25.76 -2.62
C ALA A 13 -20.64 -25.48 -3.18
N ILE A 14 -20.58 -24.82 -4.33
CA ILE A 14 -19.32 -24.33 -4.91
C ILE A 14 -18.89 -23.14 -4.04
N ALA A 15 -18.05 -23.40 -3.03
CA ALA A 15 -17.32 -22.35 -2.34
C ALA A 15 -16.31 -21.75 -3.32
N GLY A 16 -16.65 -20.61 -3.93
CA GLY A 16 -15.72 -19.86 -4.76
C GLY A 16 -14.54 -19.38 -3.93
N THR A 17 -13.32 -19.80 -4.28
CA THR A 17 -12.11 -19.18 -3.76
C THR A 17 -12.10 -17.71 -4.17
N PRO A 18 -11.85 -16.74 -3.26
CA PRO A 18 -11.76 -15.35 -3.63
C PRO A 18 -10.61 -15.19 -4.63
N VAL A 19 -10.95 -14.90 -5.88
CA VAL A 19 -9.97 -14.46 -6.87
C VAL A 19 -9.46 -13.12 -6.34
N ALA A 20 -8.15 -13.03 -6.08
CA ALA A 20 -7.52 -11.75 -5.78
C ALA A 20 -7.87 -10.80 -6.92
N ARG A 21 -8.64 -9.75 -6.61
CA ARG A 21 -9.01 -8.77 -7.62
C ARG A 21 -7.80 -7.93 -7.95
N ALA A 22 -7.67 -7.60 -9.23
CA ALA A 22 -6.73 -6.62 -9.75
C ALA A 22 -6.88 -5.26 -9.07
N MET A 23 -5.85 -4.41 -9.18
CA MET A 23 -5.98 -3.00 -8.82
C MET A 23 -7.04 -2.37 -9.72
N GLU A 24 -7.94 -1.63 -9.09
CA GLU A 24 -8.96 -0.86 -9.76
C GLU A 24 -8.47 0.56 -10.02
N PHE A 25 -8.90 1.15 -11.14
CA PHE A 25 -8.50 2.47 -11.59
C PHE A 25 -9.75 3.31 -11.86
N HIS A 26 -9.99 4.27 -11.00
CA HIS A 26 -11.16 5.15 -11.07
C HIS A 26 -10.70 6.57 -11.33
N ARG A 27 -11.32 7.25 -12.30
CA ARG A 27 -11.03 8.66 -12.59
C ARG A 27 -12.19 9.51 -12.10
N VAL A 28 -11.88 10.45 -11.23
CA VAL A 28 -12.79 11.49 -10.76
C VAL A 28 -12.11 12.81 -11.06
N ASP A 29 -12.61 13.50 -12.08
CA ASP A 29 -11.99 14.69 -12.66
C ASP A 29 -10.47 14.53 -12.93
N ASP A 30 -9.64 15.27 -12.19
CA ASP A 30 -8.19 15.29 -12.31
C ASP A 30 -7.49 14.34 -11.33
N VAL A 31 -8.24 13.53 -10.57
CA VAL A 31 -7.71 12.52 -9.66
C VAL A 31 -7.85 11.13 -10.28
N LEU A 32 -6.74 10.42 -10.37
CA LEU A 32 -6.72 8.99 -10.67
C LEU A 32 -6.59 8.21 -9.36
N VAL A 33 -7.68 7.59 -8.93
CA VAL A 33 -7.72 6.71 -7.75
C VAL A 33 -7.30 5.29 -8.17
N MET A 34 -6.37 4.72 -7.42
CA MET A 34 -5.82 3.38 -7.61
C MET A 34 -6.00 2.58 -6.32
N SER A 35 -6.81 1.53 -6.35
CA SER A 35 -7.19 0.79 -5.14
C SER A 35 -7.12 -0.73 -5.30
N GLY A 36 -6.87 -1.44 -4.19
CA GLY A 36 -6.78 -2.90 -4.19
C GLY A 36 -5.39 -3.47 -4.54
N PRO A 37 -5.28 -4.80 -4.72
CA PRO A 37 -4.02 -5.52 -4.92
C PRO A 37 -3.29 -5.16 -6.22
N VAL A 38 -1.96 -5.09 -6.18
CA VAL A 38 -1.11 -4.89 -7.37
C VAL A 38 -0.89 -6.21 -8.11
N ASP A 39 -1.22 -6.28 -9.40
CA ASP A 39 -1.06 -7.46 -10.25
C ASP A 39 -0.51 -7.18 -11.66
N ASP A 40 -0.14 -8.24 -12.38
CA ASP A 40 0.52 -8.23 -13.69
C ASP A 40 -0.14 -7.35 -14.77
N GLY A 41 -1.45 -7.11 -14.70
CA GLY A 41 -2.21 -6.30 -15.66
C GLY A 41 -2.16 -4.78 -15.39
N ASP A 42 -1.68 -4.35 -14.23
CA ASP A 42 -1.82 -2.96 -13.79
C ASP A 42 -1.00 -1.96 -14.60
N LEU A 43 0.13 -2.39 -15.17
CA LEU A 43 0.92 -1.50 -16.01
C LEU A 43 0.14 -1.03 -17.24
N VAL A 44 -0.60 -1.95 -17.86
CA VAL A 44 -1.45 -1.62 -19.02
C VAL A 44 -2.62 -0.77 -18.56
N ARG A 45 -3.30 -1.15 -17.47
CA ARG A 45 -4.43 -0.39 -16.93
C ARG A 45 -4.06 1.05 -16.54
N LEU A 46 -2.90 1.27 -15.92
CA LEU A 46 -2.40 2.61 -15.60
C LEU A 46 -2.15 3.43 -16.88
N ARG A 47 -1.47 2.85 -17.88
CA ARG A 47 -1.22 3.53 -19.16
C ARG A 47 -2.51 3.92 -19.85
N ASP A 48 -3.49 3.01 -19.89
CA ASP A 48 -4.79 3.28 -20.47
C ASP A 48 -5.53 4.37 -19.68
N ALA A 49 -5.50 4.33 -18.35
CA ALA A 49 -6.11 5.36 -17.50
C ALA A 49 -5.49 6.74 -17.68
N LEU A 50 -4.17 6.82 -17.93
CA LEU A 50 -3.46 8.06 -18.23
C LEU A 50 -3.71 8.55 -19.66
N ALA A 51 -3.95 7.65 -20.61
CA ALA A 51 -4.30 8.01 -22.00
C ALA A 51 -5.77 8.42 -22.16
N ARG A 52 -6.65 7.98 -21.25
CA ARG A 52 -8.06 8.36 -21.20
C ARG A 52 -8.22 9.75 -20.58
N GLY A 53 -8.19 10.76 -21.44
CA GLY A 53 -8.48 12.15 -21.10
C GLY A 53 -7.26 12.98 -20.70
N PRO A 54 -7.47 14.15 -20.08
CA PRO A 54 -6.38 15.00 -19.61
C PRO A 54 -5.49 14.29 -18.58
N ARG A 55 -4.21 14.69 -18.55
CA ARG A 55 -3.25 14.24 -17.52
C ARG A 55 -3.83 14.55 -16.13
N PRO A 56 -3.92 13.56 -15.22
CA PRO A 56 -4.41 13.82 -13.87
C PRO A 56 -3.46 14.77 -13.13
N ALA A 57 -4.02 15.58 -12.24
CA ALA A 57 -3.27 16.39 -11.29
C ALA A 57 -2.76 15.55 -10.11
N LEU A 58 -3.40 14.42 -9.80
CA LEU A 58 -3.06 13.56 -8.67
C LEU A 58 -3.26 12.08 -8.98
N VAL A 59 -2.34 11.24 -8.50
CA VAL A 59 -2.58 9.81 -8.32
C VAL A 59 -2.84 9.54 -6.85
N LEU A 60 -4.04 9.05 -6.52
CA LEU A 60 -4.43 8.71 -5.15
C LEU A 60 -4.38 7.19 -4.97
N LEU A 61 -3.50 6.73 -4.07
CA LEU A 61 -3.40 5.32 -3.70
C LEU A 61 -4.36 5.07 -2.52
N ASP A 62 -5.36 4.21 -2.71
CA ASP A 62 -6.39 3.94 -1.71
C ASP A 62 -6.44 2.46 -1.30
N ASP A 63 -6.34 2.18 -0.01
CA ASP A 63 -6.48 0.85 0.62
C ASP A 63 -5.90 -0.33 -0.20
N SER A 64 -4.63 -0.21 -0.60
CA SER A 64 -3.91 -1.24 -1.35
C SER A 64 -2.94 -2.04 -0.45
N PRO A 65 -3.05 -3.38 -0.41
CA PRO A 65 -2.11 -4.23 0.33
C PRO A 65 -0.78 -4.43 -0.41
N GLY A 66 -0.61 -3.85 -1.59
CA GLY A 66 0.49 -4.17 -2.50
C GLY A 66 0.23 -5.45 -3.29
N GLY A 67 1.27 -6.19 -3.64
CA GLY A 67 1.18 -7.33 -4.55
C GLY A 67 2.48 -7.54 -5.31
N ASP A 68 2.42 -7.68 -6.64
CA ASP A 68 3.62 -7.94 -7.43
C ASP A 68 4.66 -6.81 -7.36
N LEU A 69 5.89 -7.17 -6.99
CA LEU A 69 6.99 -6.22 -6.81
C LEU A 69 7.44 -5.60 -8.14
N TRP A 70 7.50 -6.38 -9.21
CA TRP A 70 7.97 -5.91 -10.50
C TRP A 70 6.98 -4.94 -11.14
N VAL A 71 5.71 -5.24 -11.06
CA VAL A 71 4.62 -4.34 -11.44
C VAL A 71 4.70 -3.07 -10.59
N GLY A 72 4.87 -3.18 -9.26
CA GLY A 72 5.03 -2.03 -8.37
C GLY A 72 6.12 -1.06 -8.85
N TYR A 73 7.29 -1.58 -9.24
CA TYR A 73 8.35 -0.73 -9.82
C TYR A 73 7.97 -0.11 -11.17
N GLN A 74 7.25 -0.84 -12.03
CA GLN A 74 6.82 -0.33 -13.32
C GLN A 74 5.81 0.81 -13.16
N LEU A 75 4.83 0.65 -12.28
CA LEU A 75 3.86 1.70 -11.94
C LEU A 75 4.58 2.92 -11.35
N ALA A 76 5.47 2.72 -10.37
CA ALA A 76 6.26 3.79 -9.76
C ALA A 76 7.07 4.58 -10.81
N ASN A 77 7.69 3.86 -11.76
CA ASN A 77 8.47 4.47 -12.82
C ASN A 77 7.60 5.27 -13.81
N VAL A 78 6.42 4.77 -14.18
CA VAL A 78 5.47 5.53 -15.03
C VAL A 78 5.04 6.82 -14.32
N ILE A 79 4.63 6.74 -13.05
CA ILE A 79 4.22 7.90 -12.24
C ILE A 79 5.35 8.93 -12.17
N ARG A 80 6.58 8.46 -11.88
CA ARG A 80 7.78 9.31 -11.81
C ARG A 80 8.09 10.00 -13.14
N GLN A 81 8.10 9.26 -14.24
CA GLN A 81 8.38 9.79 -15.58
C GLN A 81 7.36 10.83 -16.02
N GLN A 82 6.11 10.67 -15.59
CA GLN A 82 5.04 11.64 -15.84
C GLN A 82 5.09 12.84 -14.88
N GLY A 83 5.98 12.84 -13.88
CA GLY A 83 6.08 13.89 -12.87
C GLY A 83 4.79 14.09 -12.08
N LEU A 84 4.05 13.00 -11.83
CA LEU A 84 2.75 13.05 -11.16
C LEU A 84 2.93 13.13 -9.63
N PRO A 85 2.16 14.00 -8.94
CA PRO A 85 2.01 13.92 -7.50
C PRO A 85 1.32 12.61 -7.10
N THR A 86 1.71 12.06 -5.94
CA THR A 86 0.97 10.96 -5.31
C THR A 86 0.45 11.37 -3.94
N ALA A 87 -0.72 10.85 -3.58
CA ALA A 87 -1.22 10.89 -2.21
C ALA A 87 -1.67 9.50 -1.78
N VAL A 88 -1.71 9.27 -0.46
CA VAL A 88 -2.27 8.05 0.12
C VAL A 88 -3.53 8.38 0.91
N SER A 89 -4.54 7.54 0.74
CA SER A 89 -5.76 7.48 1.55
C SER A 89 -5.90 6.05 2.08
N GLY A 90 -6.04 5.86 3.39
CA GLY A 90 -6.02 4.52 3.97
C GLY A 90 -4.64 3.85 3.85
N LYS A 91 -4.61 2.53 3.72
CA LYS A 91 -3.35 1.79 3.71
C LYS A 91 -2.73 1.69 2.31
N CYS A 92 -1.42 1.83 2.23
CA CYS A 92 -0.66 1.57 1.02
C CYS A 92 0.60 0.78 1.40
N GLU A 93 0.49 -0.54 1.35
CA GLU A 93 1.47 -1.48 1.90
C GLU A 93 2.29 -2.15 0.80
N SER A 94 3.48 -2.63 1.15
CA SER A 94 4.32 -3.45 0.28
C SER A 94 4.60 -2.77 -1.07
N ALA A 95 4.28 -3.42 -2.20
CA ALA A 95 4.42 -2.87 -3.54
C ALA A 95 3.70 -1.53 -3.70
N CYS A 96 2.54 -1.30 -3.06
CA CYS A 96 1.87 0.00 -3.12
C CYS A 96 2.75 1.11 -2.57
N GLY A 97 3.43 0.89 -1.43
CA GLY A 97 4.35 1.87 -0.86
C GLY A 97 5.46 2.28 -1.84
N LEU A 98 5.91 1.35 -2.68
CA LEU A 98 6.86 1.64 -3.77
C LEU A 98 6.21 2.43 -4.92
N VAL A 99 4.97 2.12 -5.30
CA VAL A 99 4.18 2.92 -6.27
C VAL A 99 4.04 4.35 -5.78
N PHE A 100 3.65 4.54 -4.53
CA PHE A 100 3.52 5.83 -3.87
C PHE A 100 4.83 6.64 -3.92
N LEU A 101 5.98 6.00 -3.65
CA LEU A 101 7.30 6.64 -3.74
C LEU A 101 7.65 7.14 -5.16
N GLY A 102 7.01 6.59 -6.20
CA GLY A 102 7.11 7.07 -7.57
C GLY A 102 6.68 8.53 -7.74
N GLY A 103 5.77 9.03 -6.90
CA GLY A 103 5.23 10.38 -6.99
C GLY A 103 6.18 11.49 -6.55
N SER A 104 5.91 12.70 -7.04
CA SER A 104 6.63 13.92 -6.69
C SER A 104 5.79 15.16 -7.01
N PRO A 105 5.26 15.89 -6.01
CA PRO A 105 5.36 15.67 -4.55
C PRO A 105 4.56 14.46 -4.04
N ARG A 106 4.67 14.17 -2.74
CA ARG A 106 4.00 13.07 -2.02
C ARG A 106 3.34 13.55 -0.73
N ALA A 107 2.08 13.16 -0.49
CA ALA A 107 1.31 13.60 0.67
C ALA A 107 0.43 12.50 1.30
N PHE A 108 0.01 12.71 2.54
CA PHE A 108 -1.16 12.03 3.11
C PHE A 108 -2.43 12.82 2.75
N SER A 109 -3.56 12.13 2.65
CA SER A 109 -4.86 12.77 2.34
C SER A 109 -5.92 12.49 3.40
N ASP A 110 -7.04 13.22 3.33
CA ASP A 110 -8.17 13.15 4.28
C ASP A 110 -9.34 12.29 3.80
N GLY A 111 -9.15 11.43 2.79
CA GLY A 111 -10.23 10.62 2.21
C GLY A 111 -10.62 9.39 3.03
N ARG A 112 -9.70 8.84 3.84
CA ARG A 112 -9.96 7.80 4.83
C ARG A 112 -9.59 8.31 6.21
N ASP A 113 -9.98 7.57 7.25
CA ASP A 113 -9.55 7.87 8.62
C ASP A 113 -8.02 8.00 8.69
N ILE A 114 -7.55 9.18 9.12
CA ILE A 114 -6.13 9.47 9.24
C ILE A 114 -5.43 8.59 10.27
N ALA A 115 -6.18 8.02 11.23
CA ALA A 115 -5.65 7.06 12.19
C ALA A 115 -5.33 5.69 11.57
N ARG A 116 -5.93 5.34 10.42
CA ARG A 116 -5.65 4.11 9.67
C ARG A 116 -4.83 4.34 8.40
N THR A 117 -4.55 5.60 8.06
CA THR A 117 -3.81 5.95 6.84
C THR A 117 -2.30 5.82 7.06
N MET A 118 -1.64 5.01 6.22
CA MET A 118 -0.22 4.69 6.39
C MET A 118 0.43 4.19 5.10
N VAL A 119 1.74 4.40 4.98
CA VAL A 119 2.60 3.79 3.96
C VAL A 119 3.44 2.70 4.62
N GLY A 120 3.34 1.46 4.13
CA GLY A 120 4.08 0.31 4.66
C GLY A 120 5.13 -0.20 3.67
N LEU A 121 6.35 -0.44 4.14
CA LEU A 121 7.45 -1.01 3.35
C LEU A 121 8.06 -2.21 4.08
N HIS A 122 8.43 -3.26 3.34
CA HIS A 122 9.13 -4.44 3.83
C HIS A 122 9.94 -5.11 2.73
N GLY A 123 10.82 -6.06 3.09
CA GLY A 123 11.72 -6.71 2.16
C GLY A 123 10.99 -7.65 1.21
N ALA A 124 11.53 -7.80 0.01
CA ALA A 124 10.95 -8.68 -1.01
C ALA A 124 10.84 -10.12 -0.52
N HIS A 125 9.71 -10.76 -0.81
CA HIS A 125 9.50 -12.18 -0.58
C HIS A 125 8.66 -12.80 -1.70
N ALA A 126 8.71 -14.12 -1.83
CA ALA A 126 7.86 -14.84 -2.76
C ALA A 126 6.39 -14.76 -2.31
N ILE A 127 5.49 -14.49 -3.25
CA ILE A 127 4.04 -14.48 -3.03
C ILE A 127 3.59 -15.88 -2.57
N GLY A 128 2.69 -15.93 -1.58
CA GLY A 128 2.10 -17.17 -1.04
C GLY A 128 2.98 -17.93 -0.06
N SER A 129 4.27 -18.11 -0.34
CA SER A 129 5.20 -18.85 0.53
C SER A 129 5.90 -18.00 1.59
N PHE A 130 5.85 -16.66 1.46
CA PHE A 130 6.55 -15.71 2.35
C PHE A 130 8.06 -15.99 2.47
N ARG A 131 8.65 -16.69 1.50
CA ARG A 131 10.10 -16.93 1.47
C ARG A 131 10.82 -15.62 1.14
N PRO A 132 11.72 -15.10 2.02
CA PRO A 132 12.49 -13.90 1.71
C PRO A 132 13.30 -14.03 0.41
N LEU A 133 13.44 -12.92 -0.31
CA LEU A 133 14.19 -12.79 -1.56
C LEU A 133 15.29 -11.72 -1.40
N PRO A 134 16.31 -11.96 -0.57
CA PRO A 134 17.36 -10.98 -0.28
C PRO A 134 18.12 -10.52 -1.54
N GLU A 135 18.18 -11.34 -2.58
CA GLU A 135 18.76 -10.98 -3.88
C GLU A 135 18.11 -9.75 -4.52
N LEU A 136 16.86 -9.42 -4.16
CA LEU A 136 16.14 -8.24 -4.65
C LEU A 136 16.35 -7.00 -3.77
N GLY A 137 16.92 -7.18 -2.57
CA GLY A 137 17.20 -6.13 -1.59
C GLY A 137 18.00 -4.95 -2.15
N PRO A 138 19.09 -5.15 -2.92
CA PRO A 138 19.86 -4.04 -3.48
C PRO A 138 19.05 -3.11 -4.41
N ARG A 139 18.17 -3.67 -5.24
CA ARG A 139 17.31 -2.88 -6.14
C ARG A 139 16.27 -2.12 -5.34
N MET A 140 15.65 -2.77 -4.35
CA MET A 140 14.68 -2.12 -3.47
C MET A 140 15.31 -0.99 -2.66
N ALA A 141 16.50 -1.22 -2.11
CA ALA A 141 17.27 -0.23 -1.38
C ALA A 141 17.60 0.98 -2.25
N TRP A 142 17.99 0.75 -3.51
CA TRP A 142 18.21 1.83 -4.48
C TRP A 142 16.94 2.65 -4.70
N VAL A 143 15.80 2.01 -4.98
CA VAL A 143 14.51 2.69 -5.23
C VAL A 143 14.09 3.54 -4.03
N ILE A 144 14.10 2.98 -2.82
CA ILE A 144 13.72 3.72 -1.60
C ILE A 144 14.67 4.90 -1.42
N LYS A 145 15.98 4.66 -1.43
CA LYS A 145 17.00 5.69 -1.22
C LYS A 145 16.89 6.85 -2.22
N THR A 146 16.68 6.55 -3.51
CA THR A 146 16.57 7.61 -4.52
C THR A 146 15.25 8.35 -4.44
N SER A 147 14.15 7.64 -4.20
CA SER A 147 12.82 8.25 -4.14
C SER A 147 12.65 9.16 -2.91
N THR A 148 13.31 8.85 -1.79
CA THR A 148 13.25 9.64 -0.56
C THR A 148 14.33 10.74 -0.49
N ASP A 149 14.96 11.11 -1.60
CA ASP A 149 16.10 12.06 -1.63
C ASP A 149 17.21 11.70 -0.62
N ARG A 150 17.45 10.40 -0.43
CA ARG A 150 18.41 9.84 0.53
C ARG A 150 18.13 10.16 2.00
N LYS A 151 16.93 10.63 2.34
CA LYS A 151 16.51 10.91 3.72
C LYS A 151 16.18 9.66 4.53
N TYR A 152 15.83 8.55 3.87
CA TYR A 152 15.56 7.29 4.56
C TYR A 152 16.82 6.78 5.25
N PRO A 153 16.85 6.64 6.60
CA PRO A 153 18.06 6.27 7.35
C PRO A 153 18.62 4.92 6.91
N ALA A 154 19.95 4.79 6.88
CA ALA A 154 20.62 3.59 6.36
C ALA A 154 20.33 2.34 7.21
N ASP A 155 20.26 2.48 8.54
CA ASP A 155 19.92 1.40 9.46
C ASP A 155 18.45 0.96 9.33
N LEU A 156 17.55 1.92 9.10
CA LEU A 156 16.16 1.62 8.81
C LEU A 156 16.04 0.93 7.47
N LEU A 157 16.74 1.42 6.44
CA LEU A 157 16.73 0.85 5.09
C LEU A 157 17.16 -0.61 5.10
N GLU A 158 18.27 -0.92 5.78
CA GLU A 158 18.78 -2.28 5.93
C GLU A 158 17.71 -3.20 6.54
N ARG A 159 17.07 -2.76 7.63
CA ARG A 159 16.00 -3.53 8.31
C ARG A 159 14.73 -3.64 7.46
N THR A 160 14.43 -2.64 6.65
CA THR A 160 13.30 -2.66 5.72
C THR A 160 13.53 -3.68 4.61
N VAL A 161 14.70 -3.70 3.96
CA VAL A 161 14.92 -4.54 2.77
C VAL A 161 15.47 -5.93 3.08
N TYR A 162 16.07 -6.13 4.26
CA TYR A 162 16.54 -7.42 4.77
C TYR A 162 15.91 -7.74 6.13
N PRO A 163 14.58 -7.91 6.17
CA PRO A 163 13.88 -8.17 7.42
C PRO A 163 14.20 -9.56 7.97
N ARG A 164 13.94 -9.78 9.26
CA ARG A 164 14.12 -11.11 9.88
C ARG A 164 13.01 -12.07 9.47
N HIS A 165 11.79 -11.56 9.39
CA HIS A 165 10.64 -12.27 8.82
C HIS A 165 10.13 -11.51 7.60
N ALA A 166 9.66 -12.24 6.58
CA ALA A 166 9.14 -11.62 5.36
C ALA A 166 7.96 -10.67 5.63
N GLU A 167 7.26 -10.89 6.74
CA GLU A 167 6.13 -10.10 7.20
C GLU A 167 6.51 -8.88 8.06
N ASP A 168 7.78 -8.71 8.46
CA ASP A 168 8.19 -7.52 9.22
C ASP A 168 7.93 -6.26 8.38
N MET A 169 7.31 -5.24 8.96
CA MET A 169 6.89 -4.03 8.25
C MET A 169 7.43 -2.77 8.91
N VAL A 170 7.82 -1.80 8.09
CA VAL A 170 8.03 -0.41 8.53
C VAL A 170 6.88 0.43 8.02
N TYR A 171 6.12 1.01 8.94
CA TYR A 171 5.01 1.91 8.65
C TYR A 171 5.39 3.36 8.90
N ALA A 172 4.99 4.22 7.98
CA ALA A 172 5.02 5.68 8.14
C ALA A 172 3.58 6.22 8.16
N PHE A 173 3.27 6.97 9.20
CA PHE A 173 1.98 7.61 9.44
C PHE A 173 2.06 9.11 9.23
N PHE A 174 0.90 9.76 9.10
CA PHE A 174 0.81 11.21 9.02
C PHE A 174 1.47 11.88 10.24
N PRO A 175 2.49 12.74 10.06
CA PRO A 175 3.23 13.33 11.17
C PRO A 175 2.34 14.17 12.10
N GLY A 176 1.31 14.84 11.56
CA GLY A 176 0.39 15.69 12.34
C GLY A 176 -0.56 14.91 13.26
N ARG A 177 -0.60 13.58 13.19
CA ARG A 177 -1.31 12.72 14.15
C ARG A 177 -0.67 12.75 15.55
N TYR A 178 0.62 13.08 15.63
CA TYR A 178 1.39 13.04 16.87
C TYR A 178 1.71 14.47 17.33
N PRO A 179 1.65 14.77 18.64
CA PRO A 179 2.01 16.09 19.13
C PRO A 179 3.47 16.40 18.80
N ALA A 180 3.78 17.65 18.48
CA ALA A 180 5.14 18.06 18.10
C ALA A 180 6.19 17.78 19.20
N SER A 181 5.75 17.64 20.46
CA SER A 181 6.58 17.27 21.62
C SER A 181 6.85 15.77 21.76
N ALA A 182 6.20 14.91 20.97
CA ALA A 182 6.45 13.48 21.00
C ALA A 182 7.87 13.16 20.53
N LYS A 183 8.62 12.41 21.34
CA LYS A 183 9.98 11.95 21.00
C LYS A 183 10.00 10.99 19.81
N ALA A 184 8.90 10.26 19.60
CA ALA A 184 8.70 9.33 18.49
C ALA A 184 7.57 9.85 17.60
N ARG A 185 7.79 9.90 16.28
CA ARG A 185 6.92 10.69 15.38
C ARG A 185 6.39 9.84 14.21
N GLY A 186 5.60 8.82 14.50
CA GLY A 186 4.78 8.19 13.46
C GLY A 186 5.53 7.33 12.45
N VAL A 187 6.76 6.90 12.74
CA VAL A 187 7.36 5.73 12.09
C VAL A 187 7.34 4.57 13.08
N VAL A 188 6.81 3.43 12.65
CA VAL A 188 6.61 2.24 13.50
C VAL A 188 7.23 1.04 12.80
N GLU A 189 7.97 0.23 13.54
CA GLU A 189 8.50 -1.05 13.08
C GLU A 189 7.68 -2.17 13.72
N CYS A 190 6.98 -2.93 12.89
CA CYS A 190 6.17 -4.07 13.30
C CYS A 190 6.90 -5.37 12.95
N LYS A 191 7.28 -6.14 13.97
CA LYS A 191 8.01 -7.40 13.82
C LYS A 191 7.14 -8.61 14.11
N LYS A 192 7.16 -9.60 13.23
CA LYS A 192 6.49 -10.87 13.42
C LYS A 192 7.11 -11.59 14.62
N GLN A 193 6.26 -12.04 15.53
CA GLN A 193 6.63 -12.79 16.73
C GLN A 193 6.39 -14.29 16.54
N PRO A 194 7.06 -15.15 17.32
CA PRO A 194 6.86 -16.61 17.26
C PRO A 194 5.43 -17.07 17.53
N ASP A 195 4.64 -16.29 18.28
CA ASP A 195 3.22 -16.55 18.58
C ASP A 195 2.26 -16.07 17.48
N ALA A 196 2.80 -15.79 16.29
CA ALA A 196 2.13 -15.23 15.13
C ALA A 196 1.57 -13.80 15.30
N LYS A 197 1.77 -13.12 16.43
CA LYS A 197 1.41 -11.71 16.60
C LYS A 197 2.48 -10.79 16.02
N PHE A 198 2.16 -9.51 15.97
CA PHE A 198 3.11 -8.45 15.67
C PHE A 198 3.43 -7.66 16.94
N GLN A 199 4.71 -7.39 17.15
CA GLN A 199 5.16 -6.38 18.09
C GLN A 199 5.50 -5.13 17.29
N CYS A 200 4.81 -4.02 17.56
CA CYS A 200 4.97 -2.77 16.84
C CYS A 200 5.56 -1.71 17.77
N ASP A 201 6.80 -1.30 17.50
CA ASP A 201 7.53 -0.31 18.29
C ASP A 201 7.66 0.99 17.48
N MET A 202 7.35 2.12 18.10
CA MET A 202 7.56 3.42 17.46
C MET A 202 9.05 3.77 17.49
N LEU A 203 9.58 4.24 16.36
CA LEU A 203 10.98 4.59 16.22
C LEU A 203 11.20 6.06 16.62
N ASP A 204 12.02 6.26 17.64
CA ASP A 204 12.36 7.58 18.16
C ASP A 204 12.99 8.48 17.10
N GLY A 205 12.57 9.74 17.07
CA GLY A 205 13.13 10.78 16.20
C GLY A 205 12.80 10.65 14.71
N LEU A 206 12.04 9.63 14.30
CA LEU A 206 11.68 9.42 12.90
C LEU A 206 10.24 9.82 12.63
N ASP A 207 10.04 10.58 11.54
CA ASP A 207 8.74 10.90 10.97
C ASP A 207 8.73 10.79 9.45
N ALA A 208 7.54 10.61 8.87
CA ALA A 208 7.36 10.37 7.44
C ALA A 208 7.98 11.47 6.55
N LEU A 209 8.01 12.72 7.00
CA LEU A 209 8.63 13.83 6.26
C LEU A 209 10.16 13.78 6.40
N GLY A 210 10.65 13.55 7.62
CA GLY A 210 12.06 13.46 7.97
C GLY A 210 12.78 12.31 7.28
N ILE A 211 12.11 11.15 7.13
CA ILE A 211 12.64 10.00 6.38
C ILE A 211 12.35 10.08 4.86
N GLY A 212 11.66 11.12 4.40
CA GLY A 212 11.39 11.38 2.99
C GLY A 212 10.30 10.53 2.35
N ILE A 213 9.46 9.82 3.12
CA ILE A 213 8.28 9.12 2.59
C ILE A 213 7.31 10.13 1.99
N VAL A 214 7.00 11.21 2.71
CA VAL A 214 6.24 12.36 2.19
C VAL A 214 7.15 13.55 1.95
N THR A 215 6.69 14.49 1.12
CA THR A 215 7.40 15.74 0.83
C THR A 215 6.73 16.96 1.47
N THR A 216 5.61 16.78 2.17
CA THR A 216 4.90 17.81 2.93
C THR A 216 4.40 17.25 4.26
N ALA A 217 4.31 18.12 5.28
CA ALA A 217 3.64 17.82 6.55
C ALA A 217 2.13 18.19 6.51
N GLU A 218 1.68 18.82 5.43
CA GLU A 218 0.27 19.19 5.26
C GLU A 218 -0.56 17.97 4.87
N LEU A 219 -1.78 17.92 5.39
CA LEU A 219 -2.77 16.94 4.99
C LEU A 219 -3.47 17.45 3.72
N LEU A 220 -3.38 16.69 2.64
CA LEU A 220 -4.08 17.01 1.40
C LEU A 220 -5.59 16.85 1.61
N ARG A 221 -6.36 17.90 1.30
CA ARG A 221 -7.82 17.87 1.32
C ARG A 221 -8.30 17.41 -0.06
N LEU A 222 -8.99 16.28 -0.12
CA LEU A 222 -9.56 15.75 -1.35
C LEU A 222 -10.89 16.46 -1.69
N PRO A 223 -11.21 16.57 -2.99
CA PRO A 223 -12.56 16.90 -3.45
C PRO A 223 -13.62 15.95 -2.86
N GLU A 224 -14.85 16.45 -2.67
CA GLU A 224 -15.92 15.66 -2.05
C GLU A 224 -16.38 14.48 -2.93
N ASP A 225 -16.41 14.64 -4.25
CA ASP A 225 -16.72 13.56 -5.20
C ASP A 225 -15.68 12.42 -5.18
N VAL A 226 -14.41 12.74 -4.93
CA VAL A 226 -13.37 11.73 -4.68
C VAL A 226 -13.67 10.99 -3.37
N LYS A 227 -14.09 11.69 -2.32
CA LYS A 227 -14.45 11.06 -1.03
C LYS A 227 -15.69 10.17 -1.15
N ASP A 228 -16.71 10.63 -1.88
CA ASP A 228 -17.91 9.85 -2.18
C ASP A 228 -17.53 8.52 -2.86
N LEU A 229 -16.64 8.57 -3.86
CA LEU A 229 -16.10 7.35 -4.48
C LEU A 229 -15.37 6.46 -3.45
N LEU A 230 -14.56 7.03 -2.56
CA LEU A 230 -13.86 6.22 -1.55
C LEU A 230 -14.85 5.50 -0.62
N GLU A 231 -15.94 6.14 -0.21
CA GLU A 231 -17.00 5.50 0.58
C GLU A 231 -17.63 4.32 -0.16
N GLU A 232 -17.87 4.44 -1.46
CA GLU A 232 -18.38 3.34 -2.31
C GLU A 232 -17.37 2.17 -2.43
N LEU A 233 -16.08 2.48 -2.40
CA LEU A 233 -15.00 1.49 -2.44
C LEU A 233 -14.73 0.81 -1.10
N GLU A 234 -15.38 1.21 0.01
CA GLU A 234 -15.16 0.54 1.30
C GLU A 234 -15.50 -0.95 1.21
N PRO A 235 -14.55 -1.85 1.57
CA PRO A 235 -14.88 -3.25 1.67
C PRO A 235 -15.97 -3.42 2.73
N ALA A 236 -17.01 -4.19 2.42
CA ALA A 236 -18.04 -4.55 3.38
C ALA A 236 -17.38 -5.01 4.70
N PRO A 237 -17.90 -4.60 5.87
CA PRO A 237 -17.29 -4.93 7.14
C PRO A 237 -17.04 -6.43 7.20
N ALA A 238 -15.80 -6.82 7.50
CA ALA A 238 -15.45 -8.22 7.65
C ALA A 238 -16.40 -8.82 8.68
N ALA A 239 -17.22 -9.80 8.25
CA ALA A 239 -18.06 -10.55 9.17
C ALA A 239 -17.14 -11.10 10.27
N SER A 240 -17.41 -10.70 11.50
CA SER A 240 -16.68 -11.13 12.68
C SER A 240 -16.63 -12.66 12.68
N GLN A 241 -15.45 -13.24 12.50
CA GLN A 241 -15.19 -14.65 12.79
C GLN A 241 -14.58 -14.75 14.19
#